data_AF-A0A2X3HL26-F1
#
_entry.id   AF-A0A2X3HL26-F1
#
_cell.length_a   1.000
_cell.length_b   1.000
_cell.length_c   1.000
_cell.angle_alpha   90.00
_cell.angle_beta   90.00
_cell.angle_gamma   90.00
#
_symmetry.space_group_name_H-M   'P 1'
#
loop_
_entity.id
_entity.type
_entity.pdbx_description
1 polymer ?
#
loop_
_entity_poly.entity_id
_entity_poly.type
_entity_poly.pdbx_seq_one_letter_code
_entity_poly.pdbx_strand_id
1 'polypeptide(L)'
;MESDSPLPEEAQAAREAWLNAGGVIHAATIPWPDDISLIIDGLLGTGLRSAPRDPVAALIHQANHHPAPVVALDIPSGLNAQTGATPGAVVQADHTLTFIALKPGLLTGKARDVVGQLHHHALGLERWLAGQSTPLTRFCAAHLADWLPPRRATSHKGDHGKLVIVGGESRHGRRYPYVR
;
A
#
# COMPACT_ATOMS: atom_id res chain seq x y z
N MET A 1 -13.23 21.97 6.62
CA MET A 1 -14.19 22.20 5.52
C MET A 1 -14.33 20.88 4.80
N GLU A 2 -15.50 20.24 4.90
CA GLU A 2 -15.91 19.27 3.89
C GLU A 2 -15.66 19.91 2.51
N SER A 3 -15.14 19.15 1.57
CA SER A 3 -14.97 19.64 0.20
C SER A 3 -16.35 20.09 -0.26
N ASP A 4 -16.51 21.37 -0.60
CA ASP A 4 -17.75 22.00 -1.09
C ASP A 4 -18.17 21.49 -2.48
N SER A 5 -17.56 20.38 -2.91
CA SER A 5 -17.86 19.70 -4.17
C SER A 5 -18.88 18.61 -3.88
N PRO A 6 -19.97 18.54 -4.66
CA PRO A 6 -20.94 17.48 -4.50
C PRO A 6 -20.23 16.11 -4.60
N LEU A 7 -20.70 15.16 -3.79
CA LEU A 7 -20.25 13.79 -3.91
C LEU A 7 -20.47 13.30 -5.35
N PRO A 8 -19.58 12.46 -5.90
CA PRO A 8 -19.87 11.73 -7.13
C PRO A 8 -21.23 11.04 -7.04
N GLU A 9 -21.92 10.93 -8.17
CA GLU A 9 -23.28 10.38 -8.25
C GLU A 9 -23.36 8.99 -7.58
N GLU A 10 -22.36 8.15 -7.79
CA GLU A 10 -22.28 6.82 -7.21
C GLU A 10 -22.12 6.86 -5.68
N ALA A 11 -21.37 7.82 -5.15
CA ALA A 11 -21.19 8.00 -3.71
C ALA A 11 -22.48 8.54 -3.06
N GLN A 12 -23.21 9.41 -3.77
CA GLN A 12 -24.51 9.87 -3.32
C GLN A 12 -25.53 8.72 -3.31
N ALA A 13 -25.61 7.92 -4.37
CA ALA A 13 -26.49 6.77 -4.44
C ALA A 13 -26.19 5.73 -3.34
N ALA A 14 -24.90 5.45 -3.07
CA ALA A 14 -24.50 4.56 -1.98
C ALA A 14 -24.90 5.11 -0.60
N ARG A 15 -24.74 6.43 -0.39
CA ARG A 15 -25.18 7.10 0.85
C ARG A 15 -26.69 7.01 1.04
N GLU A 16 -27.46 7.23 -0.02
CA GLU A 16 -28.93 7.11 0.02
C GLU A 16 -29.35 5.67 0.28
N ALA A 17 -28.71 4.68 -0.34
CA ALA A 17 -28.95 3.27 -0.08
C ALA A 17 -28.68 2.90 1.39
N TRP A 18 -27.60 3.41 1.99
CA TRP A 18 -27.30 3.23 3.42
C TRP A 18 -28.41 3.77 4.31
N LEU A 19 -28.85 5.02 4.06
CA LEU A 19 -29.92 5.65 4.83
C LEU A 19 -31.26 4.90 4.65
N ASN A 20 -31.58 4.48 3.43
CA ASN A 20 -32.80 3.71 3.13
C ASN A 20 -32.80 2.32 3.79
N ALA A 21 -31.62 1.74 4.04
CA ALA A 21 -31.47 0.50 4.80
C ALA A 21 -31.56 0.71 6.33
N GLY A 22 -31.81 1.93 6.81
CA GLY A 22 -31.85 2.27 8.23
C GLY A 22 -30.48 2.60 8.82
N GLY A 23 -29.47 2.74 7.98
CA GLY A 23 -28.13 3.16 8.37
C GLY A 23 -28.12 4.57 8.93
N VAL A 24 -27.23 4.82 9.89
CA VAL A 24 -27.08 6.12 10.55
C VAL A 24 -25.77 6.78 10.10
N ILE A 25 -25.79 8.09 9.91
CA ILE A 25 -24.60 8.90 9.66
C ILE A 25 -24.45 9.83 10.85
N HIS A 26 -23.31 9.72 11.54
CA HIS A 26 -22.98 10.57 12.66
C HIS A 26 -21.97 11.65 12.25
N ALA A 27 -21.95 12.76 13.01
CA ALA A 27 -20.91 13.76 12.86
C ALA A 27 -19.53 13.15 13.22
N ALA A 28 -18.47 13.62 12.56
CA ALA A 28 -17.11 13.14 12.79
C ALA A 28 -16.62 13.33 14.25
N THR A 29 -17.29 14.16 15.03
CA THR A 29 -16.93 14.51 16.41
C THR A 29 -17.63 13.67 17.47
N ILE A 30 -18.52 12.74 17.10
CA ILE A 30 -19.20 11.93 18.10
C ILE A 30 -18.21 10.96 18.78
N PRO A 31 -18.38 10.67 20.08
CA PRO A 31 -17.69 9.56 20.70
C PRO A 31 -18.13 8.26 20.02
N TRP A 32 -17.16 7.38 19.76
CA TRP A 32 -17.43 6.07 19.18
C TRP A 32 -17.94 5.12 20.26
N PRO A 33 -18.86 4.20 19.94
CA PRO A 33 -19.26 3.13 20.86
C PRO A 33 -18.06 2.27 21.28
N ASP A 34 -18.05 1.79 22.53
CA ASP A 34 -16.98 0.95 23.06
C ASP A 34 -16.97 -0.47 22.46
N ASP A 35 -18.07 -0.90 21.83
CA ASP A 35 -18.30 -2.25 21.31
C ASP A 35 -18.04 -2.39 19.81
N ILE A 36 -17.34 -1.44 19.19
CA ILE A 36 -16.89 -1.57 17.79
C ILE A 36 -15.97 -2.78 17.66
N SER A 37 -16.37 -3.75 16.86
CA SER A 37 -15.57 -4.95 16.58
C SER A 37 -14.74 -4.87 15.30
N LEU A 38 -15.00 -3.86 14.44
CA LEU A 38 -14.34 -3.67 13.15
C LEU A 38 -14.47 -2.22 12.69
N ILE A 39 -13.39 -1.67 12.15
CA ILE A 39 -13.39 -0.36 11.49
C ILE A 39 -13.15 -0.56 10.00
N ILE A 40 -13.97 0.06 9.17
CA ILE A 40 -13.78 0.07 7.72
C ILE A 40 -13.32 1.47 7.30
N ASP A 41 -12.10 1.56 6.81
CA ASP A 41 -11.54 2.79 6.29
C ASP A 41 -11.91 2.97 4.81
N GLY A 42 -12.75 3.97 4.56
CA GLY A 42 -13.10 4.47 3.22
C GLY A 42 -13.07 6.00 3.16
N LEU A 43 -12.24 6.66 3.99
CA LEU A 43 -12.24 8.12 4.12
C LEU A 43 -11.62 8.80 2.89
N LEU A 44 -10.50 8.28 2.39
CA LEU A 44 -9.73 8.83 1.28
C LEU A 44 -9.22 7.71 0.38
N GLY A 45 -9.41 7.86 -0.93
CA GLY A 45 -8.88 6.92 -1.93
C GLY A 45 -7.58 7.40 -2.59
N THR A 46 -7.41 7.03 -3.85
CA THR A 46 -6.21 7.33 -4.67
C THR A 46 -5.96 8.83 -4.92
N GLY A 47 -6.94 9.70 -4.67
CA GLY A 47 -6.89 11.13 -4.96
C GLY A 47 -6.06 11.98 -3.99
N LEU A 48 -5.37 11.39 -3.02
CA LEU A 48 -4.61 12.13 -2.00
C LEU A 48 -3.45 12.93 -2.63
N ARG A 49 -3.53 14.26 -2.54
CA ARG A 49 -2.49 15.19 -3.05
C ARG A 49 -1.66 15.85 -1.94
N SER A 50 -2.13 15.81 -0.71
CA SER A 50 -1.49 16.46 0.44
C SER A 50 -1.85 15.71 1.73
N ALA A 51 -1.19 16.06 2.84
CA ALA A 51 -1.49 15.49 4.15
C ALA A 51 -2.97 15.65 4.51
N PRO A 52 -3.63 14.61 5.07
CA PRO A 52 -4.98 14.75 5.62
C PRO A 52 -5.04 15.91 6.61
N ARG A 53 -6.13 16.68 6.53
CA ARG A 53 -6.44 17.77 7.44
C ARG A 53 -7.65 17.40 8.28
N ASP A 54 -7.89 18.15 9.34
CA ASP A 54 -9.11 17.97 10.13
C ASP A 54 -10.38 18.23 9.30
N PRO A 55 -11.45 17.45 9.54
CA PRO A 55 -11.59 16.44 10.62
C PRO A 55 -11.04 15.05 10.27
N VAL A 56 -10.57 14.82 9.04
CA VAL A 56 -10.14 13.48 8.59
C VAL A 56 -8.89 13.01 9.34
N ALA A 57 -7.92 13.90 9.59
CA ALA A 57 -6.73 13.54 10.37
C ALA A 57 -7.10 13.04 11.78
N ALA A 58 -8.02 13.72 12.47
CA ALA A 58 -8.54 13.28 13.76
C ALA A 58 -9.21 11.90 13.71
N LEU A 59 -10.04 11.63 12.70
CA LEU A 59 -10.67 10.31 12.51
C LEU A 59 -9.63 9.19 12.29
N ILE A 60 -8.59 9.47 11.50
CA ILE A 60 -7.48 8.53 11.29
C ILE A 60 -6.77 8.23 12.62
N HIS A 61 -6.47 9.26 13.41
CA HIS A 61 -5.87 9.07 14.72
C HIS A 61 -6.76 8.26 15.65
N GLN A 62 -8.07 8.53 15.67
CA GLN A 62 -9.02 7.79 16.48
C GLN A 62 -9.09 6.31 16.06
N ALA A 63 -9.13 6.03 14.76
CA ALA A 63 -9.10 4.65 14.23
C ALA A 63 -7.85 3.90 14.68
N ASN A 64 -6.66 4.51 14.55
CA ASN A 64 -5.38 3.88 14.89
C ASN A 64 -5.20 3.62 16.40
N HIS A 65 -5.91 4.36 17.27
CA HIS A 65 -5.87 4.14 18.72
C HIS A 65 -6.97 3.19 19.21
N HIS A 66 -7.92 2.85 18.35
CA HIS A 66 -9.00 1.94 18.70
C HIS A 66 -8.51 0.48 18.69
N PRO A 67 -8.94 -0.38 19.64
CA PRO A 67 -8.49 -1.77 19.69
C PRO A 67 -9.07 -2.68 18.59
N ALA A 68 -10.12 -2.22 17.89
CA ALA A 68 -10.73 -2.98 16.79
C ALA A 68 -9.81 -3.03 15.57
N PRO A 69 -9.80 -4.14 14.83
CA PRO A 69 -9.06 -4.24 13.58
C PRO A 69 -9.58 -3.24 12.54
N VAL A 70 -8.68 -2.77 11.69
CA VAL A 70 -8.98 -1.81 10.62
C VAL A 70 -8.81 -2.47 9.25
N VAL A 71 -9.86 -2.39 8.43
CA VAL A 71 -9.85 -2.82 7.03
C VAL A 71 -9.94 -1.60 6.12
N ALA A 72 -8.89 -1.34 5.36
CA ALA A 72 -8.86 -0.27 4.37
C ALA A 72 -9.42 -0.72 3.02
N LEU A 73 -10.30 0.10 2.46
CA LEU A 73 -10.82 -0.05 1.11
C LEU A 73 -9.97 0.74 0.13
N ASP A 74 -9.51 0.06 -0.91
CA ASP A 74 -8.64 0.56 -1.97
C ASP A 74 -7.21 0.92 -1.56
N ILE A 75 -7.06 1.88 -0.65
CA ILE A 75 -5.81 2.46 -0.14
C ILE A 75 -6.07 2.90 1.32
N PRO A 76 -5.19 2.60 2.29
CA PRO A 76 -5.30 3.19 3.62
C PRO A 76 -5.29 4.73 3.55
N SER A 77 -6.30 5.36 4.12
CA SER A 77 -6.47 6.81 4.08
C SER A 77 -5.23 7.51 4.61
N GLY A 78 -4.70 8.45 3.84
CA GLY A 78 -3.44 9.15 4.14
C GLY A 78 -2.19 8.55 3.51
N LEU A 79 -2.28 7.38 2.86
CA LEU A 79 -1.22 6.80 2.03
C LEU A 79 -1.31 7.35 0.60
N ASN A 80 -0.18 7.81 0.05
CA ASN A 80 -0.11 8.20 -1.35
C ASN A 80 -0.08 6.95 -2.26
N ALA A 81 -1.12 6.77 -3.06
CA ALA A 81 -1.30 5.60 -3.93
C ALA A 81 -0.21 5.43 -5.02
N GLN A 82 0.54 6.48 -5.35
CA GLN A 82 1.59 6.42 -6.38
C GLN A 82 2.98 6.15 -5.79
N THR A 83 3.30 6.75 -4.63
CA THR A 83 4.66 6.76 -4.10
C THR A 83 4.84 5.95 -2.81
N GLY A 84 3.75 5.60 -2.13
CA GLY A 84 3.80 4.97 -0.81
C GLY A 84 4.25 5.92 0.30
N ALA A 85 4.25 7.24 0.04
CA ALA A 85 4.54 8.25 1.04
C ALA A 85 3.34 8.50 1.97
N THR A 86 3.61 8.86 3.22
CA THR A 86 2.62 9.20 4.25
C THR A 86 2.86 10.64 4.70
N PRO A 87 2.34 11.65 3.98
CA PRO A 87 2.66 13.07 4.24
C PRO A 87 2.11 13.62 5.57
N GLY A 88 1.28 12.86 6.28
CA GLY A 88 0.72 13.21 7.58
C GLY A 88 0.10 11.98 8.24
N ALA A 89 -1.07 12.16 8.88
CA ALA A 89 -1.85 11.07 9.43
C ALA A 89 -2.14 10.01 8.35
N VAL A 90 -1.99 8.73 8.70
CA VAL A 90 -2.26 7.60 7.82
C VAL A 90 -2.89 6.47 8.63
N VAL A 91 -3.90 5.82 8.08
CA VAL A 91 -4.53 4.64 8.67
C VAL A 91 -3.54 3.49 8.73
N GLN A 92 -3.44 2.84 9.89
CA GLN A 92 -2.70 1.59 10.07
C GLN A 92 -3.69 0.44 9.93
N ALA A 93 -3.76 -0.16 8.74
CA ALA A 93 -4.70 -1.22 8.44
C ALA A 93 -4.12 -2.60 8.78
N ASP A 94 -4.97 -3.49 9.30
CA ASP A 94 -4.68 -4.93 9.42
C ASP A 94 -4.85 -5.63 8.07
N HIS A 95 -5.82 -5.17 7.28
CA HIS A 95 -6.05 -5.64 5.91
C HIS A 95 -6.35 -4.46 4.98
N THR A 96 -5.85 -4.54 3.75
CA THR A 96 -6.23 -3.62 2.68
C THR A 96 -6.83 -4.42 1.53
N LEU A 97 -8.05 -4.11 1.11
CA LEU A 97 -8.67 -4.69 -0.09
C LEU A 97 -8.61 -3.67 -1.23
N THR A 98 -7.72 -3.88 -2.20
CA THR A 98 -7.58 -3.00 -3.35
C THR A 98 -8.26 -3.51 -4.61
N PHE A 99 -8.79 -2.59 -5.41
CA PHE A 99 -9.62 -2.94 -6.57
C PHE A 99 -8.93 -2.68 -7.89
N ILE A 100 -9.34 -3.43 -8.92
CA ILE A 100 -8.91 -3.31 -10.32
C ILE A 100 -7.44 -3.66 -10.50
N ALA A 101 -6.52 -2.84 -10.02
CA ALA A 101 -5.08 -3.07 -10.12
C ALA A 101 -4.37 -2.73 -8.80
N LEU A 102 -3.19 -3.33 -8.59
CA LEU A 102 -2.29 -2.93 -7.52
C LEU A 102 -1.71 -1.55 -7.83
N LYS A 103 -1.96 -0.58 -6.94
CA LYS A 103 -1.35 0.74 -7.04
C LYS A 103 0.11 0.67 -6.56
N PRO A 104 1.07 1.33 -7.22
CA PRO A 104 2.49 1.23 -6.85
C PRO A 104 2.76 1.62 -5.40
N GLY A 105 2.06 2.64 -4.90
CA GLY A 105 2.17 3.11 -3.53
C GLY A 105 1.63 2.16 -2.46
N LEU A 106 1.03 1.01 -2.83
CA LEU A 106 0.74 -0.07 -1.89
C LEU A 106 1.94 -1.01 -1.66
N LEU A 107 2.97 -0.90 -2.50
CA LEU A 107 4.10 -1.83 -2.56
C LEU A 107 5.45 -1.13 -2.35
N THR A 108 5.46 0.19 -2.19
CA THR A 108 6.67 1.02 -2.11
C THR A 108 6.62 1.94 -0.89
N GLY A 109 7.72 2.65 -0.64
CA GLY A 109 7.79 3.64 0.44
C GLY A 109 7.49 3.03 1.81
N LYS A 110 6.59 3.69 2.55
CA LYS A 110 6.14 3.27 3.89
C LYS A 110 4.91 2.37 3.87
N ALA A 111 4.41 1.98 2.68
CA ALA A 111 3.19 1.19 2.57
C ALA A 111 3.24 -0.09 3.41
N ARG A 112 4.40 -0.77 3.43
CA ARG A 112 4.62 -2.00 4.21
C ARG A 112 4.26 -1.86 5.69
N ASP A 113 4.38 -0.66 6.25
CA ASP A 113 4.11 -0.40 7.66
C ASP A 113 2.62 -0.17 7.96
N VAL A 114 1.79 0.06 6.93
CA VAL A 114 0.41 0.58 7.10
C VAL A 114 -0.66 -0.19 6.32
N VAL A 115 -0.31 -1.00 5.33
CA VAL A 115 -1.30 -1.72 4.50
C VAL A 115 -1.77 -3.07 5.08
N GLY A 116 -1.07 -3.58 6.09
CA GLY A 116 -1.33 -4.90 6.65
C GLY A 116 -1.25 -6.01 5.60
N GLN A 117 -2.18 -6.96 5.65
CA GLN A 117 -2.33 -7.95 4.59
C GLN A 117 -3.06 -7.35 3.38
N LEU A 118 -2.35 -7.28 2.25
CA LEU A 118 -2.87 -6.72 1.02
C LEU A 118 -3.60 -7.78 0.17
N HIS A 119 -4.87 -7.52 -0.09
CA HIS A 119 -5.75 -8.29 -0.98
C HIS A 119 -6.01 -7.50 -2.26
N HIS A 120 -6.18 -8.20 -3.38
CA HIS A 120 -6.50 -7.60 -4.67
C HIS A 120 -7.70 -8.30 -5.30
N HIS A 121 -8.64 -7.50 -5.80
CA HIS A 121 -9.79 -7.99 -6.56
C HIS A 121 -9.94 -7.17 -7.84
N ALA A 122 -9.83 -7.82 -9.01
CA ALA A 122 -9.89 -7.13 -10.30
C ALA A 122 -11.31 -6.67 -10.72
N LEU A 123 -12.33 -7.02 -9.94
CA LEU A 123 -13.74 -6.71 -10.19
C LEU A 123 -14.24 -7.24 -11.56
N GLY A 124 -13.77 -8.43 -11.96
CA GLY A 124 -14.15 -9.03 -13.25
C GLY A 124 -13.43 -8.44 -14.47
N LEU A 125 -12.44 -7.57 -14.25
CA LEU A 125 -11.67 -6.91 -15.32
C LEU A 125 -10.37 -7.64 -15.68
N GLU A 126 -10.16 -8.88 -15.23
CA GLU A 126 -8.90 -9.62 -15.40
C GLU A 126 -8.47 -9.68 -16.86
N ARG A 127 -9.41 -10.03 -17.76
CA ARG A 127 -9.15 -10.13 -19.20
C ARG A 127 -8.79 -8.78 -19.82
N TRP A 128 -9.47 -7.71 -19.39
CA TRP A 128 -9.21 -6.37 -19.89
C TRP A 128 -7.83 -5.88 -19.43
N LEU A 129 -7.48 -6.11 -18.17
CA LEU A 129 -6.19 -5.77 -17.58
C LEU A 129 -5.03 -6.52 -18.23
N ALA A 130 -5.22 -7.81 -18.54
CA ALA A 130 -4.21 -8.62 -19.21
C ALA A 130 -3.83 -8.10 -20.61
N GLY A 131 -4.73 -7.34 -21.26
CA GLY A 131 -4.48 -6.71 -22.55
C GLY A 131 -3.85 -5.31 -22.47
N GLN A 132 -3.67 -4.75 -21.27
CA GLN A 132 -3.10 -3.41 -21.11
C GLN A 132 -1.57 -3.45 -21.06
N SER A 133 -0.93 -2.47 -21.69
CA SER A 133 0.49 -2.20 -21.47
C SER A 133 0.66 -1.40 -20.18
N THR A 134 1.42 -1.93 -19.23
CA THR A 134 1.65 -1.28 -17.94
C THR A 134 3.07 -0.69 -17.88
N PRO A 135 3.23 0.56 -17.40
CA PRO A 135 4.55 1.17 -17.26
C PRO A 135 5.37 0.57 -16.10
N LEU A 136 4.71 -0.23 -15.24
CA LEU A 136 5.29 -0.86 -14.07
C LEU A 136 4.88 -2.32 -14.03
N THR A 137 5.83 -3.18 -13.64
CA THR A 137 5.61 -4.62 -13.46
C THR A 137 6.09 -5.02 -12.07
N ARG A 138 5.23 -5.71 -11.32
CA ARG A 138 5.59 -6.26 -10.01
C ARG A 138 6.26 -7.61 -10.19
N PHE A 139 7.49 -7.74 -9.72
CA PHE A 139 8.15 -9.03 -9.60
C PHE A 139 7.95 -9.63 -8.20
N CYS A 140 7.59 -10.89 -8.15
CA CYS A 140 7.69 -11.75 -6.98
C CYS A 140 8.65 -12.92 -7.22
N ALA A 141 8.95 -13.69 -6.17
CA ALA A 141 9.86 -14.84 -6.21
C ALA A 141 9.50 -15.88 -7.28
N ALA A 142 8.23 -15.98 -7.69
CA ALA A 142 7.80 -16.90 -8.75
C ALA A 142 8.50 -16.63 -10.10
N HIS A 143 8.87 -15.37 -10.40
CA HIS A 143 9.56 -15.02 -11.65
C HIS A 143 11.06 -15.33 -11.61
N LEU A 144 11.63 -15.69 -10.45
CA LEU A 144 13.06 -16.01 -10.36
C LEU A 144 13.43 -17.19 -11.25
N ALA A 145 12.52 -18.14 -11.44
CA ALA A 145 12.72 -19.30 -12.31
C ALA A 145 12.96 -18.90 -13.78
N ASP A 146 12.43 -17.75 -14.22
CA ASP A 146 12.60 -17.25 -15.58
C ASP A 146 14.00 -16.68 -15.82
N TRP A 147 14.69 -16.27 -14.75
CA TRP A 147 16.02 -15.63 -14.82
C TRP A 147 17.16 -16.50 -14.29
N LEU A 148 16.86 -17.41 -13.37
CA LEU A 148 17.81 -18.28 -12.70
C LEU A 148 17.50 -19.74 -13.06
N PRO A 149 17.77 -20.16 -14.30
CA PRO A 149 17.53 -21.54 -14.71
C PRO A 149 18.39 -22.50 -13.87
N PRO A 150 17.86 -23.69 -13.55
CA PRO A 150 18.59 -24.68 -12.76
C PRO A 150 19.90 -25.07 -13.44
N ARG A 151 20.96 -25.25 -12.63
CA ARG A 151 22.28 -25.66 -13.12
C ARG A 151 22.36 -27.18 -13.26
N ARG A 152 23.08 -27.65 -14.28
CA ARG A 152 23.38 -29.08 -14.44
C ARG A 152 24.24 -29.57 -13.26
N ALA A 153 23.94 -30.76 -12.75
CA ALA A 153 24.68 -31.36 -11.64
C ALA A 153 26.18 -31.55 -11.93
N THR A 154 26.54 -31.69 -13.20
CA THR A 154 27.93 -31.89 -13.66
C THR A 154 28.65 -30.59 -14.02
N SER A 155 28.05 -29.41 -13.75
CA SER A 155 28.69 -28.13 -14.06
C SER A 155 29.93 -27.88 -13.20
N HIS A 156 30.96 -27.28 -13.80
CA HIS A 156 32.16 -26.83 -13.11
C HIS A 156 32.26 -25.30 -13.06
N LYS A 157 33.21 -24.79 -12.26
CA LYS A 157 33.49 -23.34 -12.04
C LYS A 157 33.76 -22.50 -13.29
N GLY A 158 33.90 -23.15 -14.46
CA GLY A 158 34.13 -22.49 -15.74
C GLY A 158 32.84 -22.24 -16.54
N ASP A 159 31.77 -22.98 -16.24
CA ASP A 159 30.54 -22.99 -17.06
C ASP A 159 29.62 -21.79 -16.82
N HIS A 160 29.85 -21.05 -15.72
CA HIS A 160 28.93 -20.01 -15.24
C HIS A 160 29.57 -18.62 -15.22
N GLY A 161 30.56 -18.41 -16.08
CA GLY A 161 31.27 -17.15 -16.21
C GLY A 161 32.24 -16.86 -15.06
N LYS A 162 33.00 -15.79 -15.20
CA LYS A 162 33.94 -15.28 -14.19
C LYS A 162 33.66 -13.80 -14.02
N LEU A 163 33.53 -13.35 -12.77
CA LEU A 163 33.35 -11.95 -12.43
C LEU A 163 34.61 -11.45 -11.70
N VAL A 164 35.15 -10.33 -12.13
CA VAL A 164 36.16 -9.57 -11.39
C VAL A 164 35.52 -8.26 -10.98
N ILE A 165 35.48 -7.99 -9.68
CA ILE A 165 35.03 -6.71 -9.14
C ILE A 165 36.29 -5.92 -8.74
N VAL A 166 36.51 -4.78 -9.39
CA VAL A 166 37.59 -3.85 -9.02
C VAL A 166 36.95 -2.64 -8.37
N GLY A 167 37.24 -2.43 -7.09
CA GLY A 167 36.75 -1.29 -6.32
C GLY A 167 37.74 -0.95 -5.21
N GLY A 168 38.00 0.35 -5.05
CA GLY A 168 38.86 0.91 -4.02
C GLY A 168 38.75 2.43 -4.04
N GLU A 169 38.80 3.05 -2.86
CA GLU A 169 38.82 4.50 -2.69
C GLU A 169 40.19 4.91 -2.14
N SER A 170 40.79 5.97 -2.66
CA SER A 170 42.11 6.46 -2.26
C SER A 170 42.17 7.02 -0.82
N ARG A 171 41.05 7.07 -0.08
CA ARG A 171 40.93 7.84 1.17
C ARG A 171 40.40 7.10 2.39
N HIS A 172 40.58 5.79 2.46
CA HIS A 172 40.43 5.08 3.74
C HIS A 172 41.64 4.21 4.04
N GLY A 173 42.63 4.83 4.70
CA GLY A 173 43.74 4.13 5.34
C GLY A 173 43.24 3.21 6.44
N ARG A 174 42.95 1.95 6.09
CA ARG A 174 43.09 0.85 7.04
C ARG A 174 44.51 0.31 6.89
N ARG A 175 45.42 0.87 7.68
CA ARG A 175 46.69 0.20 8.01
C ARG A 175 46.32 -1.12 8.70
N TYR A 176 46.43 -2.23 7.98
CA TYR A 176 46.63 -3.51 8.64
C TYR A 176 48.10 -3.54 9.08
N PRO A 177 48.41 -3.66 10.39
CA PRO A 177 49.77 -3.95 10.79
C PRO A 177 50.11 -5.36 10.31
N TYR A 178 51.06 -5.42 9.38
CA TYR A 178 51.82 -6.64 9.12
C TYR A 178 52.49 -7.03 10.45
N VAL A 179 52.10 -8.16 11.04
CA VAL A 179 52.93 -8.85 12.03
C VAL A 179 53.65 -9.95 11.26
N ARG A 180 54.97 -10.02 11.49
CA ARG A 180 55.99 -10.82 10.81
C ARG A 180 55.56 -12.20 10.33
#